data_AF-A0A5C9BAF7-F1
#
_entry.id   AF-A0A5C9BAF7-F1
#
_cell.length_a   1.000
_cell.length_b   1.000
_cell.length_c   1.000
_cell.angle_alpha   90.00
_cell.angle_beta   90.00
_cell.angle_gamma   90.00
#
_symmetry.space_group_name_H-M   'P 1'
#
loop_
_entity.id
_entity.type
_entity.pdbx_description
1 polymer ?
#
loop_
_entity_poly.entity_id
_entity_poly.type
_entity_poly.pdbx_seq_one_letter_code
_entity_poly.pdbx_strand_id
1 'polypeptide(L)'
;MTLISILIITVIVTALAFDFVNGWNDSANAIATVVATRVMSPTVAVIMAAVLNLAGAMVGVEVADTMSKFIRFGPKYRPGLVAEYHAGDQSVIRIDPEIGFAWDDDSPDSELSGGPFDAKWQGFLWVKEPAKLRLHASVQGDVAIELKGKKVLEGSSEQPQWQSSEELDLKAGEIPLAVTFRKTQTNAQLKLAWSSGTSAREPIPDELLLRDKSLDSLVVSEKRQEPFDYVTKEAALVIVVAALISGAIWAGLMTVIGMPISGSHSLIGGVIGAGVAAAGTKVLVGSIIKKTLLAMLFAPLMGFVVAYFFYVALIWLTVKWRPTTMNQSFGKLQIVSASWMAFTHGTNDAQKVMGIITMALIAGGFQIPNPDGSFHVMLWVQFACATAIGAGTAVGGWGVIKTLGHHLTKLGPPEGFAAETSAALVLTITAAIGVPTSTTHTITGSILGLGATRGVSSVRWGLGEKIVLAWVFTLPSTIMMGGGLYWLLAKLLRL
;
A
#
# COMPACT_ATOMS: atom_id res chain seq x y z
N MET A 1 6.18 -10.60 24.36
CA MET A 1 5.56 -10.14 23.09
C MET A 1 6.40 -10.65 21.94
N THR A 2 5.79 -11.08 20.83
CA THR A 2 6.54 -11.44 19.62
C THR A 2 7.11 -10.18 18.95
N LEU A 3 8.15 -10.32 18.13
CA LEU A 3 8.72 -9.20 17.36
C LEU A 3 7.65 -8.51 16.50
N ILE A 4 6.78 -9.28 15.86
CA ILE A 4 5.65 -8.77 15.06
C ILE A 4 4.74 -7.87 15.90
N SER A 5 4.37 -8.27 17.12
CA SER A 5 3.54 -7.43 17.99
C SER A 5 4.23 -6.12 18.36
N ILE A 6 5.55 -6.15 18.64
CA ILE A 6 6.33 -4.94 18.95
C ILE A 6 6.38 -4.01 17.73
N LEU A 7 6.63 -4.57 16.54
CA LEU A 7 6.66 -3.82 15.29
C LEU A 7 5.30 -3.19 14.98
N ILE A 8 4.19 -3.89 15.19
CA ILE A 8 2.84 -3.32 15.00
C ILE A 8 2.58 -2.15 15.94
N ILE A 9 2.90 -2.29 17.23
CA ILE A 9 2.74 -1.19 18.18
C ILE A 9 3.62 -0.01 17.76
N THR A 10 4.84 -0.28 17.29
CA THR A 10 5.75 0.75 16.78
C THR A 10 5.16 1.44 15.55
N VAL A 11 4.58 0.68 14.60
CA VAL A 11 3.85 1.24 13.46
C VAL A 11 2.73 2.14 13.95
N ILE A 12 1.85 1.68 14.85
CA ILE A 12 0.73 2.48 15.35
C ILE A 12 1.22 3.79 15.99
N VAL A 13 2.23 3.73 16.87
CA VAL A 13 2.75 4.93 17.55
C VAL A 13 3.38 5.91 16.55
N THR A 14 4.22 5.42 15.64
CA THR A 14 4.87 6.27 14.62
C THR A 14 3.88 6.81 13.59
N ALA A 15 2.85 6.04 13.29
CA ALA A 15 1.74 6.40 12.42
C ALA A 15 0.94 7.56 12.99
N LEU A 16 0.50 7.46 14.25
CA LEU A 16 -0.22 8.54 14.93
C LEU A 16 0.66 9.78 15.15
N ALA A 17 1.95 9.60 15.43
CA ALA A 17 2.89 10.72 15.51
C ALA A 17 3.04 11.44 14.17
N PHE A 18 3.15 10.69 13.06
CA PHE A 18 3.18 11.24 11.73
C PHE A 18 1.88 11.99 11.40
N ASP A 19 0.72 11.43 11.71
CA ASP A 19 -0.59 12.05 11.48
C ASP A 19 -0.75 13.37 12.25
N PHE A 20 -0.28 13.40 13.51
CA PHE A 20 -0.24 14.60 14.31
C PHE A 20 0.66 15.67 13.68
N VAL A 21 1.88 15.33 13.29
CA VAL A 21 2.80 16.28 12.64
C VAL A 21 2.25 16.74 11.29
N ASN A 22 1.57 15.86 10.56
CA ASN A 22 0.93 16.22 9.31
C ASN A 22 -0.22 17.21 9.52
N GLY A 23 -1.08 16.96 10.50
CA GLY A 23 -2.12 17.92 10.92
C GLY A 23 -1.52 19.28 11.35
N TRP A 24 -0.35 19.27 11.99
CA TRP A 24 0.36 20.49 12.36
C TRP A 24 0.84 21.29 11.14
N ASN A 25 1.39 20.65 10.10
CA ASN A 25 1.74 21.34 8.84
C ASN A 25 0.50 21.81 8.09
N ASP A 26 -0.48 20.92 7.95
CA ASP A 26 -1.63 21.08 7.08
C ASP A 26 -2.77 21.92 7.70
N SER A 27 -2.64 22.33 8.96
CA SER A 27 -3.58 23.27 9.60
C SER A 27 -3.88 24.48 8.71
N ALA A 28 -2.86 24.97 8.01
CA ALA A 28 -2.96 26.08 7.08
C ALA A 28 -3.88 25.81 5.88
N ASN A 29 -4.02 24.57 5.42
CA ASN A 29 -4.83 24.21 4.26
C ASN A 29 -6.32 24.45 4.50
N ALA A 30 -6.78 24.30 5.74
CA ALA A 30 -8.18 24.48 6.11
C ALA A 30 -8.48 25.88 6.71
N ILE A 31 -7.51 26.52 7.37
CA ILE A 31 -7.78 27.72 8.17
C ILE A 31 -7.12 29.00 7.66
N ALA A 32 -6.07 28.92 6.84
CA ALA A 32 -5.26 30.10 6.54
C ALA A 32 -6.03 31.20 5.80
N THR A 33 -6.87 30.80 4.86
CA THR A 33 -7.71 31.68 4.04
C THR A 33 -8.80 32.36 4.88
N VAL A 34 -9.59 31.62 5.68
CA VAL A 34 -10.68 32.18 6.49
C VAL A 34 -10.19 33.07 7.64
N VAL A 35 -8.99 32.79 8.15
CA VAL A 35 -8.31 33.63 9.14
C VAL A 35 -7.72 34.89 8.48
N ALA A 36 -7.10 34.77 7.31
CA ALA A 36 -6.54 35.92 6.60
C ALA A 36 -7.59 36.92 6.12
N THR A 37 -8.76 36.43 5.69
CA THR A 37 -9.91 37.28 5.31
C THR A 37 -10.62 37.89 6.52
N ARG A 38 -10.25 37.49 7.74
CA ARG A 38 -10.87 37.90 9.02
C ARG A 38 -12.35 37.55 9.13
N VAL A 39 -12.81 36.56 8.36
CA VAL A 39 -14.18 36.03 8.44
C VAL A 39 -14.37 35.23 9.73
N MET A 40 -13.32 34.54 10.18
CA MET A 40 -13.33 33.75 11.40
C MET A 40 -12.12 34.06 12.28
N SER A 41 -12.30 34.04 13.59
CA SER A 41 -11.18 34.15 14.52
C SER A 41 -10.33 32.87 14.47
N PRO A 42 -9.01 32.96 14.72
CA PRO A 42 -8.14 31.79 14.61
C PRO A 42 -8.57 30.62 15.51
N THR A 43 -9.01 30.90 16.73
CA THR A 43 -9.49 29.88 17.68
C THR A 43 -10.70 29.11 17.14
N VAL A 44 -11.68 29.82 16.58
CA VAL A 44 -12.89 29.18 16.04
C VAL A 44 -12.55 28.37 14.79
N ALA A 45 -11.67 28.88 13.92
CA ALA A 45 -11.24 28.18 12.72
C ALA A 45 -10.52 26.87 13.04
N VAL A 46 -9.66 26.88 14.06
CA VAL A 46 -8.95 25.69 14.53
C VAL A 46 -9.92 24.65 15.09
N ILE A 47 -10.88 25.05 15.94
CA ILE A 47 -11.87 24.12 16.51
C ILE A 47 -12.73 23.52 15.41
N MET A 48 -13.22 24.35 14.49
CA MET A 48 -14.01 23.91 13.33
C MET A 48 -13.22 22.90 12.50
N ALA A 49 -11.96 23.21 12.17
CA ALA A 49 -11.12 22.32 11.38
C ALA A 49 -10.87 20.98 12.09
N ALA A 50 -10.54 20.98 13.38
CA ALA A 50 -10.32 19.75 14.14
C ALA A 50 -11.56 18.84 14.16
N VAL A 51 -12.75 19.40 14.40
CA VAL A 51 -14.01 18.65 14.43
C VAL A 51 -14.37 18.10 13.05
N LEU A 52 -14.24 18.90 11.99
CA LEU A 52 -14.60 18.49 10.64
C LEU A 52 -13.58 17.52 10.04
N ASN A 53 -12.29 17.66 10.36
CA ASN A 53 -11.27 16.68 10.01
C ASN A 53 -11.63 15.32 10.64
N LEU A 54 -12.07 15.31 11.90
CA LEU A 54 -12.53 14.08 12.55
C LEU A 54 -13.74 13.49 11.83
N ALA A 55 -14.76 14.30 11.54
CA ALA A 55 -15.95 13.83 10.83
C ALA A 55 -15.62 13.28 9.43
N GLY A 56 -14.76 13.98 8.67
CA GLY A 56 -14.32 13.56 7.34
C GLY A 56 -13.51 12.27 7.35
N ALA A 57 -12.67 12.08 8.37
CA ALA A 57 -11.90 10.85 8.54
C ALA A 57 -12.79 9.59 8.70
N MET A 58 -14.05 9.76 9.13
CA MET A 58 -15.02 8.66 9.27
C MET A 58 -15.76 8.35 7.97
N VAL A 59 -15.47 9.05 6.87
CA VAL A 59 -16.19 8.91 5.59
C VAL A 59 -15.23 8.42 4.50
N GLY A 60 -15.60 7.27 3.93
CA GLY A 60 -14.81 6.59 2.90
C GLY A 60 -13.60 5.85 3.46
N VAL A 61 -13.03 4.96 2.63
CA VAL A 61 -11.79 4.21 2.93
C VAL A 61 -10.94 3.99 1.67
N GLU A 62 -11.29 4.63 0.56
CA GLU A 62 -10.72 4.40 -0.77
C GLU A 62 -9.25 4.87 -0.85
N VAL A 63 -8.92 5.98 -0.18
CA VAL A 63 -7.53 6.44 -0.05
C VAL A 63 -6.77 5.49 0.87
N ALA A 64 -7.36 5.07 1.98
CA ALA A 64 -6.73 4.13 2.91
C ALA A 64 -6.40 2.78 2.22
N ASP A 65 -7.33 2.26 1.42
CA ASP A 65 -7.12 1.04 0.62
C ASP A 65 -5.91 1.19 -0.31
N THR A 66 -5.84 2.32 -1.03
CA THR A 66 -4.72 2.58 -1.93
C THR A 66 -3.40 2.70 -1.18
N MET A 67 -3.41 3.36 -0.01
CA MET A 67 -2.22 3.57 0.82
C MET A 67 -1.71 2.26 1.45
N SER A 68 -2.59 1.27 1.66
CA SER A 68 -2.24 -0.06 2.15
C SER A 68 -1.44 -0.92 1.15
N LYS A 69 -1.40 -0.52 -0.14
CA LYS A 69 -0.92 -1.35 -1.25
C LYS A 69 0.42 -0.92 -1.84
N PHE A 70 1.16 0.01 -1.24
CA PHE A 70 2.43 0.48 -1.82
C PHE A 70 3.58 -0.53 -1.81
N ILE A 71 3.54 -1.47 -0.86
CA ILE A 71 4.59 -2.45 -0.60
C ILE A 71 3.97 -3.83 -0.83
N ARG A 72 4.67 -4.72 -1.55
CA ARG A 72 4.26 -6.13 -1.65
C ARG A 72 4.93 -6.96 -0.56
N PHE A 73 4.16 -7.58 0.32
CA PHE A 73 4.63 -8.29 1.52
C PHE A 73 3.97 -9.66 1.67
N GLY A 74 4.73 -10.69 2.02
CA GLY A 74 4.25 -12.07 1.98
C GLY A 74 5.39 -13.09 1.84
N PRO A 75 5.13 -14.39 2.09
CA PRO A 75 6.15 -15.42 1.97
C PRO A 75 6.61 -15.59 0.52
N LYS A 76 7.91 -15.85 0.31
CA LYS A 76 8.54 -16.15 -1.00
C LYS A 76 7.86 -17.30 -1.76
N TYR A 77 7.14 -18.16 -1.04
CA TYR A 77 6.56 -19.41 -1.51
C TYR A 77 5.04 -19.43 -1.40
N ARG A 78 4.38 -20.10 -2.35
CA ARG A 78 2.91 -20.28 -2.40
C ARG A 78 2.55 -21.76 -2.26
N PRO A 79 1.41 -22.12 -1.64
CA PRO A 79 0.98 -23.52 -1.52
C PRO A 79 0.77 -24.21 -2.88
N GLY A 80 1.12 -25.49 -2.97
CA GLY A 80 1.05 -26.32 -4.17
C GLY A 80 2.32 -26.29 -5.02
N LEU A 81 2.51 -27.31 -5.85
CA LEU A 81 3.66 -27.51 -6.75
C LEU A 81 3.29 -27.12 -8.18
N VAL A 82 4.28 -26.72 -8.98
CA VAL A 82 4.07 -26.57 -10.43
C VAL A 82 4.20 -27.93 -11.07
N ALA A 83 3.10 -28.39 -11.68
CA ALA A 83 3.00 -29.67 -12.36
C ALA A 83 3.01 -29.43 -13.87
N GLU A 84 3.94 -30.08 -14.55
CA GLU A 84 4.08 -30.07 -15.99
C GLU A 84 3.81 -31.48 -16.52
N TYR A 85 2.76 -31.63 -17.32
CA TYR A 85 2.32 -32.87 -17.92
C TYR A 85 2.60 -32.86 -19.42
N HIS A 86 3.09 -33.97 -19.96
CA HIS A 86 3.40 -34.18 -21.37
C HIS A 86 2.77 -35.49 -21.85
N ALA A 87 1.95 -35.42 -22.89
CA ALA A 87 1.37 -36.60 -23.56
C ALA A 87 1.54 -36.44 -25.07
N GLY A 88 2.53 -37.13 -25.65
CA GLY A 88 2.91 -36.93 -27.06
C GLY A 88 3.38 -35.51 -27.32
N ASP A 89 2.72 -34.80 -28.25
CA ASP A 89 3.01 -33.40 -28.60
C ASP A 89 2.22 -32.38 -27.75
N GLN A 90 1.35 -32.85 -26.84
CA GLN A 90 0.53 -31.99 -25.99
C GLN A 90 1.19 -31.82 -24.62
N SER A 91 1.14 -30.61 -24.08
CA SER A 91 1.66 -30.30 -22.74
C SER A 91 0.73 -29.36 -21.98
N VAL A 92 0.55 -29.61 -20.69
CA VAL A 92 -0.21 -28.73 -19.78
C VAL A 92 0.64 -28.42 -18.55
N ILE A 93 0.64 -27.16 -18.13
CA ILE A 93 1.30 -26.72 -16.90
C ILE A 93 0.25 -26.13 -15.96
N ARG A 94 0.12 -26.70 -14.76
CA ARG A 94 -0.84 -26.25 -13.74
C ARG A 94 -0.25 -26.30 -12.33
N ILE A 95 -1.07 -25.93 -11.35
CA ILE A 95 -0.72 -25.98 -9.93
C ILE A 95 -1.46 -27.14 -9.28
N ASP A 96 -0.72 -28.08 -8.72
CA ASP A 96 -1.28 -29.20 -7.96
C ASP A 96 -1.03 -28.97 -6.46
N PRO A 97 -2.09 -28.87 -5.62
CA PRO A 97 -1.95 -28.70 -4.17
C PRO A 97 -1.30 -29.90 -3.47
N GLU A 98 -1.49 -31.09 -4.04
CA GLU A 98 -0.97 -32.36 -3.55
C GLU A 98 -0.50 -33.25 -4.71
N ILE A 99 0.34 -34.25 -4.41
CA ILE A 99 0.71 -35.30 -5.36
C ILE A 99 0.00 -36.59 -4.94
N GLY A 100 -1.24 -36.74 -5.41
CA GLY A 100 -2.10 -37.87 -5.12
C GLY A 100 -3.19 -38.04 -6.17
N PHE A 101 -3.09 -39.07 -7.01
CA PHE A 101 -4.10 -39.38 -8.01
C PHE A 101 -4.23 -40.88 -8.27
N ALA A 102 -5.40 -41.27 -8.75
CA ALA A 102 -5.69 -42.57 -9.31
C ALA A 102 -6.57 -42.32 -10.55
N TRP A 103 -5.92 -42.11 -11.69
CA TRP A 103 -6.61 -41.76 -12.93
C TRP A 103 -6.90 -42.99 -13.79
N ASP A 104 -6.32 -44.15 -13.47
CA ASP A 104 -6.50 -45.36 -14.28
C ASP A 104 -6.21 -45.05 -15.77
N ASP A 105 -7.19 -45.22 -16.67
CA ASP A 105 -7.08 -44.92 -18.10
C ASP A 105 -7.50 -43.49 -18.49
N ASP A 106 -8.00 -42.69 -17.55
CA ASP A 106 -8.36 -41.29 -17.78
C ASP A 106 -7.14 -40.39 -17.99
N SER A 107 -7.40 -39.24 -18.61
CA SER A 107 -6.40 -38.20 -18.84
C SER A 107 -6.18 -37.33 -17.59
N PRO A 108 -4.94 -36.94 -17.27
CA PRO A 108 -4.66 -36.00 -16.19
C PRO A 108 -5.30 -34.63 -16.37
N ASP A 109 -5.62 -34.25 -17.61
CA ASP A 109 -6.23 -32.97 -17.98
C ASP A 109 -7.06 -33.10 -19.26
N SER A 110 -8.13 -32.33 -19.41
CA SER A 110 -9.00 -32.39 -20.60
C SER A 110 -8.29 -32.01 -21.91
N GLU A 111 -7.17 -31.27 -21.82
CA GLU A 111 -6.35 -30.89 -22.97
C GLU A 111 -5.34 -31.97 -23.38
N LEU A 112 -5.19 -33.04 -22.59
CA LEU A 112 -4.27 -34.14 -22.83
C LEU A 112 -5.02 -35.41 -23.25
N SER A 113 -4.38 -36.24 -24.07
CA SER A 113 -4.87 -37.59 -24.36
C SER A 113 -4.65 -38.55 -23.17
N GLY A 114 -5.57 -39.51 -22.94
CA GLY A 114 -5.47 -40.50 -21.85
C GLY A 114 -4.40 -41.59 -22.02
N GLY A 115 -3.58 -41.49 -23.08
CA GLY A 115 -2.47 -42.41 -23.37
C GLY A 115 -1.28 -42.28 -22.42
N PRO A 116 -0.10 -42.82 -22.79
CA PRO A 116 1.13 -42.63 -22.02
C PRO A 116 1.44 -41.15 -21.84
N PHE A 117 1.75 -40.76 -20.60
CA PHE A 117 2.14 -39.39 -20.27
C PHE A 117 3.29 -39.39 -19.26
N ASP A 118 4.04 -38.30 -19.29
CA ASP A 118 5.07 -37.95 -18.32
C ASP A 118 4.57 -36.74 -17.51
N ALA A 119 4.85 -36.74 -16.20
CA ALA A 119 4.49 -35.65 -15.31
C ALA A 119 5.68 -35.26 -14.45
N LYS A 120 5.89 -33.95 -14.27
CA LYS A 120 6.96 -33.39 -13.46
C LYS A 120 6.42 -32.31 -12.53
N TRP A 121 6.53 -32.55 -11.23
CA TRP A 121 6.24 -31.56 -10.20
C TRP A 121 7.52 -30.91 -9.71
N GLN A 122 7.51 -29.58 -9.58
CA GLN A 122 8.63 -28.78 -9.10
C GLN A 122 8.18 -27.82 -8.00
N GLY A 123 8.95 -27.76 -6.92
CA GLY A 123 8.71 -26.84 -5.82
C GLY A 123 9.59 -27.14 -4.61
N PHE A 124 9.01 -27.06 -3.42
CA PHE A 124 9.68 -27.15 -2.13
C PHE A 124 8.80 -27.93 -1.16
N LEU A 125 9.45 -28.74 -0.33
CA LEU A 125 8.88 -29.32 0.87
C LEU A 125 9.27 -28.43 2.06
N TRP A 126 8.30 -27.91 2.81
CA TRP A 126 8.54 -27.19 4.06
C TRP A 126 8.69 -28.16 5.22
N VAL A 127 9.87 -28.18 5.83
CA VAL A 127 10.14 -28.92 7.07
C VAL A 127 10.07 -27.95 8.25
N LYS A 128 9.02 -28.04 9.08
CA LYS A 128 8.77 -27.08 10.18
C LYS A 128 9.87 -27.11 11.25
N GLU A 129 10.31 -28.31 11.60
CA GLU A 129 11.36 -28.56 12.60
C GLU A 129 12.30 -29.65 12.07
N PRO A 130 13.60 -29.67 12.49
CA PRO A 130 14.52 -30.69 12.02
C PRO A 130 14.01 -32.10 12.38
N ALA A 131 13.89 -32.97 11.37
CA ALA A 131 13.27 -34.27 11.52
C ALA A 131 13.93 -35.33 10.64
N LYS A 132 13.91 -36.57 11.11
CA LYS A 132 14.31 -37.75 10.33
C LYS A 132 13.09 -38.36 9.68
N LEU A 133 12.96 -38.17 8.37
CA LEU A 133 11.77 -38.56 7.61
C LEU A 133 12.11 -39.60 6.54
N ARG A 134 11.16 -40.51 6.28
CA ARG A 134 11.16 -41.35 5.08
C ARG A 134 10.07 -40.87 4.15
N LEU A 135 10.40 -40.73 2.87
CA LEU A 135 9.41 -40.48 1.83
C LEU A 135 8.92 -41.81 1.27
N HIS A 136 7.64 -41.87 0.98
CA HIS A 136 6.95 -43.03 0.44
C HIS A 136 6.18 -42.63 -0.82
N ALA A 137 6.19 -43.49 -1.82
CA ALA A 137 5.38 -43.35 -3.02
C ALA A 137 4.63 -44.65 -3.29
N SER A 138 3.29 -44.60 -3.35
CA SER A 138 2.48 -45.69 -3.90
C SER A 138 2.37 -45.45 -5.39
N VAL A 139 3.03 -46.27 -6.20
CA VAL A 139 3.15 -46.03 -7.65
C VAL A 139 2.63 -47.22 -8.46
N GLN A 140 1.95 -46.91 -9.55
CA GLN A 140 1.72 -47.78 -10.71
C GLN A 140 2.20 -47.02 -11.94
N GLY A 141 3.37 -47.39 -12.47
CA GLY A 141 4.20 -46.60 -13.37
C GLY A 141 5.64 -46.45 -12.85
N ASP A 142 6.39 -45.51 -13.43
CA ASP A 142 7.71 -45.13 -12.93
C ASP A 142 7.63 -43.82 -12.14
N VAL A 143 8.35 -43.73 -11.02
CA VAL A 143 8.46 -42.52 -10.19
C VAL A 143 9.90 -42.29 -9.75
N ALA A 144 10.31 -41.03 -9.72
CA ALA A 144 11.51 -40.60 -9.02
C ALA A 144 11.22 -39.35 -8.18
N ILE A 145 11.79 -39.29 -6.98
CA ILE A 145 11.72 -38.14 -6.08
C ILE A 145 13.15 -37.65 -5.84
N GLU A 146 13.34 -36.35 -6.03
CA GLU A 146 14.60 -35.66 -5.76
C GLU A 146 14.40 -34.60 -4.69
N LEU A 147 15.34 -34.57 -3.74
CA LEU A 147 15.46 -33.47 -2.77
C LEU A 147 16.81 -32.80 -2.95
N LYS A 148 16.83 -31.47 -3.05
CA LYS A 148 18.06 -30.67 -3.30
C LYS A 148 18.85 -31.14 -4.53
N GLY A 149 18.16 -31.60 -5.57
CA GLY A 149 18.76 -32.14 -6.80
C GLY A 149 19.45 -33.51 -6.64
N LYS A 150 19.25 -34.19 -5.50
CA LYS A 150 19.70 -35.58 -5.29
C LYS A 150 18.49 -36.49 -5.30
N LYS A 151 18.53 -37.55 -6.12
CA LYS A 151 17.51 -38.60 -6.13
C LYS A 151 17.50 -39.35 -4.79
N VAL A 152 16.35 -39.36 -4.11
CA VAL A 152 16.15 -39.98 -2.79
C VAL A 152 15.20 -41.18 -2.83
N LEU A 153 14.37 -41.29 -3.86
CA LEU A 153 13.49 -42.43 -4.12
C LEU A 153 13.40 -42.64 -5.62
N GLU A 154 13.50 -43.89 -6.05
CA GLU A 154 13.27 -44.33 -7.42
C GLU A 154 12.45 -45.61 -7.37
N GLY A 155 11.47 -45.73 -8.26
CA GLY A 155 10.59 -46.87 -8.24
C GLY A 155 9.84 -47.11 -9.54
N SER A 156 9.67 -48.38 -9.89
CA SER A 156 8.80 -48.83 -10.98
C SER A 156 7.91 -49.96 -10.49
N SER A 157 6.63 -49.96 -10.87
CA SER A 157 5.72 -51.05 -10.56
C SER A 157 4.55 -51.13 -11.54
N GLU A 158 4.13 -52.35 -11.89
CA GLU A 158 2.98 -52.61 -12.76
C GLU A 158 1.63 -52.59 -12.03
N GLN A 159 1.67 -52.75 -10.71
CA GLN A 159 0.53 -52.71 -9.80
C GLN A 159 0.78 -51.69 -8.69
N PRO A 160 -0.24 -51.09 -8.07
CA PRO A 160 -0.05 -50.13 -6.99
C PRO A 160 0.79 -50.71 -5.83
N GLN A 161 2.04 -50.26 -5.72
CA GLN A 161 2.95 -50.70 -4.67
C GLN A 161 3.68 -49.53 -4.00
N TRP A 162 3.81 -49.64 -2.68
CA TRP A 162 4.54 -48.67 -1.87
C TRP A 162 6.04 -48.88 -1.98
N GLN A 163 6.74 -47.84 -2.39
CA GLN A 163 8.19 -47.74 -2.37
C GLN A 163 8.60 -46.69 -1.34
N SER A 164 9.76 -46.85 -0.73
CA SER A 164 10.21 -46.01 0.40
C SER A 164 11.67 -45.61 0.21
N SER A 165 11.99 -44.37 0.56
CA SER A 165 13.37 -43.89 0.61
C SER A 165 14.10 -44.46 1.84
N GLU A 166 15.43 -44.29 1.85
CA GLU A 166 16.19 -44.31 3.09
C GLU A 166 15.72 -43.19 4.04
N GLU A 167 16.10 -43.26 5.31
CA GLU A 167 15.80 -42.22 6.28
C GLU A 167 16.63 -40.96 6.00
N LEU A 168 15.94 -39.83 5.85
CA LEU A 168 16.52 -38.55 5.46
C LEU A 168 16.57 -37.64 6.69
N ASP A 169 17.76 -37.16 7.01
CA ASP A 169 17.95 -36.13 8.05
C ASP A 169 17.72 -34.74 7.45
N LEU A 170 16.51 -34.23 7.61
CA LEU A 170 16.09 -32.96 7.04
C LEU A 170 16.16 -31.84 8.09
N LYS A 171 16.90 -30.78 7.77
CA LYS A 171 16.91 -29.55 8.56
C LYS A 171 15.60 -28.78 8.35
N ALA A 172 15.21 -28.02 9.35
CA ALA A 172 14.10 -27.08 9.22
C ALA A 172 14.34 -26.09 8.09
N GLY A 173 13.25 -25.74 7.40
CA GLY A 173 13.23 -24.83 6.28
C GLY A 173 12.73 -25.49 4.99
N GLU A 174 12.98 -24.80 3.91
CA GLU A 174 12.54 -25.11 2.57
C GLU A 174 13.54 -26.05 1.86
N ILE A 175 13.03 -27.21 1.43
CA ILE A 175 13.82 -28.23 0.76
C ILE A 175 13.34 -28.33 -0.69
N PRO A 176 14.16 -27.95 -1.70
CA PRO A 176 13.79 -28.13 -3.10
C PRO A 176 13.35 -29.57 -3.36
N LEU A 177 12.16 -29.73 -3.92
CA LEU A 177 11.49 -31.00 -4.21
C LEU A 177 11.20 -31.05 -5.71
N ALA A 178 11.62 -32.13 -6.35
CA ALA A 178 11.18 -32.48 -7.69
C ALA A 178 10.65 -33.92 -7.70
N VAL A 179 9.53 -34.14 -8.37
CA VAL A 179 8.94 -35.46 -8.53
C VAL A 179 8.68 -35.67 -10.01
N THR A 180 9.11 -36.80 -10.54
CA THR A 180 8.80 -37.20 -11.92
C THR A 180 8.02 -38.49 -11.90
N PHE A 181 6.99 -38.57 -12.73
CA PHE A 181 6.18 -39.76 -12.92
C PHE A 181 6.04 -40.06 -14.42
N ARG A 182 6.06 -41.34 -14.78
CA ARG A 182 5.79 -41.80 -16.13
C ARG A 182 4.76 -42.92 -16.11
N LYS A 183 3.68 -42.75 -16.86
CA LYS A 183 2.69 -43.79 -17.11
C LYS A 183 3.25 -44.79 -18.12
N THR A 184 3.59 -45.99 -17.65
CA THR A 184 4.16 -47.07 -18.48
C THR A 184 3.12 -48.07 -18.99
N GLN A 185 1.92 -48.10 -18.39
CA GLN A 185 0.81 -49.00 -18.72
C GLN A 185 -0.53 -48.25 -18.85
N THR A 186 -1.63 -48.99 -19.03
CA THR A 186 -2.99 -48.42 -19.17
C THR A 186 -3.44 -47.64 -17.94
N ASN A 187 -3.04 -48.06 -16.73
CA ASN A 187 -3.46 -47.44 -15.48
C ASN A 187 -2.35 -46.58 -14.87
N ALA A 188 -2.70 -45.41 -14.33
CA ALA A 188 -1.77 -44.54 -13.62
C ALA A 188 -2.26 -44.21 -12.21
N GLN A 189 -1.40 -44.50 -11.22
CA GLN A 189 -1.62 -44.14 -9.83
C GLN A 189 -0.32 -43.66 -9.19
N LEU A 190 -0.40 -42.54 -8.47
CA LEU A 190 0.68 -42.03 -7.64
C LEU A 190 0.11 -41.45 -6.35
N LYS A 191 0.64 -41.85 -5.19
CA LYS A 191 0.38 -41.18 -3.91
C LYS A 191 1.66 -40.96 -3.15
N LEU A 192 1.91 -39.73 -2.71
CA LEU A 192 3.05 -39.42 -1.83
C LEU A 192 2.63 -39.41 -0.36
N ALA A 193 3.51 -39.99 0.46
CA ALA A 193 3.37 -40.01 1.90
C ALA A 193 4.75 -39.86 2.55
N TRP A 194 4.75 -39.56 3.84
CA TRP A 194 5.95 -39.55 4.66
C TRP A 194 5.74 -40.31 5.98
N SER A 195 6.82 -40.65 6.65
CA SER A 195 6.77 -41.14 8.03
C SER A 195 8.00 -40.67 8.81
N SER A 196 7.86 -40.58 10.13
CA SER A 196 8.93 -40.26 11.07
C SER A 196 9.13 -41.44 12.01
N GLY A 197 10.31 -42.06 12.01
CA GLY A 197 10.62 -43.22 12.86
C GLY A 197 9.67 -44.40 12.64
N THR A 198 8.94 -44.81 13.68
CA THR A 198 7.97 -45.93 13.65
C THR A 198 6.52 -45.47 13.44
N SER A 199 6.29 -44.17 13.22
CA SER A 199 4.94 -43.64 13.00
C SER A 199 4.32 -44.19 11.71
N ALA A 200 2.99 -44.18 11.65
CA ALA A 200 2.25 -44.59 10.46
C ALA A 200 2.64 -43.69 9.27
N ARG A 201 2.46 -44.23 8.05
CA ARG A 201 2.63 -43.45 6.82
C ARG A 201 1.45 -42.49 6.71
N GLU A 202 1.74 -41.22 6.51
CA GLU A 202 0.74 -40.17 6.38
C GLU A 202 0.95 -39.43 5.05
N PRO A 203 -0.12 -39.02 4.35
CA PRO A 203 0.01 -38.12 3.21
C PRO A 203 0.79 -36.87 3.59
N ILE A 204 1.60 -36.35 2.67
CA ILE A 204 2.27 -35.06 2.89
C ILE A 204 1.19 -33.97 2.86
N PRO A 205 1.00 -33.19 3.95
CA PRO A 205 0.02 -32.12 3.96
C PRO A 205 0.30 -31.09 2.85
N ASP A 206 -0.75 -30.68 2.15
CA ASP A 206 -0.72 -29.68 1.06
C ASP A 206 -0.09 -28.35 1.50
N GLU A 207 -0.32 -27.93 2.75
CA GLU A 207 0.29 -26.75 3.35
C GLU A 207 1.84 -26.77 3.40
N LEU A 208 2.45 -27.95 3.27
CA LEU A 208 3.92 -28.12 3.29
C LEU A 208 4.51 -28.26 1.90
N LEU A 209 3.68 -28.38 0.87
CA LEU A 209 4.10 -28.37 -0.51
C LEU A 209 3.98 -26.95 -1.03
N LEU A 210 5.10 -26.38 -1.45
CA LEU A 210 5.14 -25.01 -1.92
C LEU A 210 5.82 -24.91 -3.28
N ARG A 211 5.56 -23.84 -4.01
CA ARG A 211 6.33 -23.47 -5.20
C ARG A 211 7.00 -22.13 -5.03
N ASP A 212 8.16 -22.00 -5.67
CA ASP A 212 8.75 -20.69 -5.91
C ASP A 212 7.89 -19.98 -6.95
N LYS A 213 7.56 -18.75 -6.64
CA LYS A 213 6.74 -17.85 -7.43
C LYS A 213 7.29 -17.56 -8.84
N SER A 214 8.59 -17.73 -9.08
CA SER A 214 9.18 -17.66 -10.42
C SER A 214 8.58 -18.71 -11.36
N LEU A 215 8.14 -19.85 -10.83
CA LEU A 215 7.51 -20.94 -11.57
C LEU A 215 6.04 -20.61 -11.96
N ASP A 216 5.41 -19.58 -11.36
CA ASP A 216 4.07 -19.13 -11.77
C ASP A 216 4.05 -18.64 -13.23
N SER A 217 5.19 -18.20 -13.77
CA SER A 217 5.31 -17.77 -15.17
C SER A 217 5.12 -18.90 -16.18
N LEU A 218 5.24 -20.16 -15.74
CA LEU A 218 5.06 -21.35 -16.56
C LEU A 218 3.59 -21.75 -16.68
N VAL A 219 2.71 -21.29 -15.78
CA VAL A 219 1.28 -21.62 -15.79
C VAL A 219 0.55 -20.66 -16.73
N VAL A 220 0.26 -21.12 -17.95
CA VAL A 220 -0.46 -20.35 -18.97
C VAL A 220 -1.96 -20.40 -18.69
N SER A 221 -2.46 -19.57 -17.77
CA SER A 221 -3.89 -19.25 -17.73
C SER A 221 -4.13 -17.75 -17.56
N GLU A 222 -5.17 -17.27 -18.24
CA GLU A 222 -5.44 -15.90 -18.70
C GLU A 222 -5.73 -14.84 -17.61
N LYS A 223 -5.34 -15.07 -16.35
CA LYS A 223 -5.38 -14.05 -15.29
C LYS A 223 -4.00 -13.88 -14.68
N ARG A 224 -3.15 -13.12 -15.38
CA ARG A 224 -1.89 -12.58 -14.84
C ARG A 224 -2.17 -11.79 -13.57
N GLN A 225 -2.01 -12.43 -12.43
CA GLN A 225 -1.68 -11.75 -11.19
C GLN A 225 -0.16 -11.56 -11.19
N GLU A 226 0.27 -10.31 -11.34
CA GLU A 226 1.70 -9.98 -11.19
C GLU A 226 2.26 -10.57 -9.89
N PRO A 227 3.55 -10.92 -9.85
CA PRO A 227 4.15 -11.54 -8.70
C PRO A 227 3.89 -10.75 -7.38
N PHE A 228 2.97 -11.22 -6.53
CA PHE A 228 2.72 -10.67 -5.18
C PHE A 228 3.81 -11.09 -4.19
N ASP A 229 4.54 -10.09 -3.68
CA ASP A 229 5.35 -10.10 -2.44
C ASP A 229 6.86 -10.33 -2.58
N TYR A 230 7.65 -9.40 -2.00
CA TYR A 230 9.11 -9.27 -2.17
C TYR A 230 9.89 -9.15 -0.85
N VAL A 231 9.21 -9.01 0.29
CA VAL A 231 9.82 -8.86 1.64
C VAL A 231 9.03 -9.65 2.68
N THR A 232 9.70 -10.06 3.77
CA THR A 232 9.04 -10.71 4.92
C THR A 232 8.08 -9.74 5.61
N LYS A 233 7.18 -10.28 6.45
CA LYS A 233 6.22 -9.48 7.22
C LYS A 233 6.94 -8.49 8.14
N GLU A 234 8.01 -8.92 8.78
CA GLU A 234 8.84 -8.09 9.66
C GLU A 234 9.50 -6.95 8.87
N ALA A 235 10.11 -7.27 7.72
CA ALA A 235 10.73 -6.27 6.87
C ALA A 235 9.71 -5.25 6.34
N ALA A 236 8.51 -5.70 5.96
CA ALA A 236 7.43 -4.80 5.55
C ALA A 236 7.03 -3.81 6.65
N LEU A 237 6.89 -4.29 7.89
CA LEU A 237 6.59 -3.43 9.04
C LEU A 237 7.73 -2.44 9.31
N VAL A 238 8.99 -2.86 9.18
CA VAL A 238 10.15 -1.96 9.36
C VAL A 238 10.25 -0.91 8.24
N ILE A 239 9.91 -1.26 6.98
CA ILE A 239 9.80 -0.28 5.89
C ILE A 239 8.80 0.80 6.25
N VAL A 240 7.63 0.40 6.75
CA VAL A 240 6.57 1.34 7.17
C VAL A 240 7.04 2.23 8.31
N VAL A 241 7.64 1.67 9.36
CA VAL A 241 8.16 2.45 10.49
C VAL A 241 9.19 3.47 10.02
N ALA A 242 10.14 3.07 9.18
CA ALA A 242 11.15 3.96 8.62
C ALA A 242 10.52 5.09 7.78
N ALA A 243 9.51 4.76 6.98
CA ALA A 243 8.79 5.74 6.17
C ALA A 243 8.01 6.76 7.01
N LEU A 244 7.33 6.31 8.06
CA LEU A 244 6.57 7.17 8.98
C LEU A 244 7.48 8.11 9.76
N ILE A 245 8.59 7.59 10.30
CA ILE A 245 9.58 8.40 11.02
C ILE A 245 10.21 9.43 10.08
N SER A 246 10.62 9.01 8.88
CA SER A 246 11.15 9.91 7.83
C SER A 246 10.15 11.03 7.52
N GLY A 247 8.89 10.65 7.25
CA GLY A 247 7.84 11.60 6.96
C GLY A 247 7.58 12.60 8.09
N ALA A 248 7.57 12.14 9.34
CA ALA A 248 7.30 12.96 10.51
C ALA A 248 8.45 13.94 10.77
N ILE A 249 9.70 13.50 10.67
CA ILE A 249 10.87 14.37 10.83
C ILE A 249 10.85 15.48 9.78
N TRP A 250 10.64 15.13 8.52
CA TRP A 250 10.66 16.12 7.44
C TRP A 250 9.49 17.11 7.54
N ALA A 251 8.28 16.62 7.81
CA ALA A 251 7.11 17.47 8.00
C ALA A 251 7.28 18.41 9.20
N GLY A 252 7.78 17.91 10.33
CA GLY A 252 8.04 18.73 11.51
C GLY A 252 9.05 19.84 11.23
N LEU A 253 10.16 19.51 10.55
CA LEU A 253 11.18 20.48 10.15
C LEU A 253 10.57 21.58 9.26
N MET A 254 9.80 21.20 8.24
CA MET A 254 9.19 22.16 7.33
C MET A 254 8.12 23.02 7.99
N THR A 255 7.35 22.47 8.93
CA THR A 255 6.40 23.24 9.73
C THR A 255 7.10 24.32 10.57
N VAL A 256 8.22 23.98 11.20
CA VAL A 256 9.03 24.94 12.00
C VAL A 256 9.60 26.05 11.10
N ILE A 257 10.04 25.71 9.89
CA ILE A 257 10.51 26.69 8.90
C ILE A 257 9.35 27.53 8.31
N GLY A 258 8.10 27.08 8.49
CA GLY A 258 6.90 27.74 7.96
C GLY A 258 6.66 27.47 6.48
N MET A 259 7.20 26.35 5.96
CA MET A 259 7.04 25.92 4.58
C MET A 259 5.88 24.91 4.46
N PRO A 260 4.88 25.19 3.61
CA PRO A 260 3.80 24.25 3.32
C PRO A 260 4.33 23.11 2.46
N ILE A 261 4.28 21.89 2.97
CA ILE A 261 4.67 20.68 2.23
C ILE A 261 3.54 19.66 2.20
N SER A 262 3.77 18.57 1.48
CA SER A 262 2.81 17.49 1.32
C SER A 262 3.20 16.30 2.20
N GLY A 263 2.41 15.96 3.22
CA GLY A 263 2.59 14.71 3.97
C GLY A 263 2.58 13.47 3.09
N SER A 264 1.80 13.54 2.02
CA SER A 264 1.71 12.55 0.97
C SER A 264 3.05 12.30 0.25
N HIS A 265 3.78 13.35 -0.14
CA HIS A 265 5.14 13.20 -0.70
C HIS A 265 6.11 12.65 0.33
N SER A 266 6.01 13.15 1.57
CA SER A 266 6.89 12.76 2.65
C SER A 266 6.80 11.26 2.94
N LEU A 267 5.57 10.74 3.09
CA LEU A 267 5.31 9.34 3.35
C LEU A 267 5.71 8.43 2.18
N ILE A 268 5.33 8.78 0.95
CA ILE A 268 5.64 7.97 -0.23
C ILE A 268 7.14 7.95 -0.49
N GLY A 269 7.82 9.09 -0.37
CA GLY A 269 9.29 9.12 -0.48
C GLY A 269 9.93 8.23 0.58
N GLY A 270 9.45 8.30 1.82
CA GLY A 270 9.87 7.38 2.90
C GLY A 270 9.69 5.90 2.52
N VAL A 271 8.52 5.52 2.00
CA VAL A 271 8.23 4.14 1.56
C VAL A 271 9.12 3.72 0.40
N ILE A 272 9.32 4.59 -0.60
CA ILE A 272 10.22 4.32 -1.74
C ILE A 272 11.64 4.08 -1.25
N GLY A 273 12.17 4.98 -0.42
CA GLY A 273 13.52 4.89 0.11
C GLY A 273 13.75 3.64 0.95
N ALA A 274 12.86 3.41 1.92
CA ALA A 274 12.93 2.25 2.80
C ALA A 274 12.72 0.93 2.04
N GLY A 275 11.77 0.88 1.10
CA GLY A 275 11.53 -0.30 0.27
C GLY A 275 12.70 -0.64 -0.64
N VAL A 276 13.29 0.36 -1.32
CA VAL A 276 14.47 0.16 -2.15
C VAL A 276 15.66 -0.33 -1.32
N ALA A 277 15.84 0.21 -0.11
CA ALA A 277 16.88 -0.26 0.80
C ALA A 277 16.65 -1.71 1.28
N ALA A 278 15.40 -2.14 1.40
CA ALA A 278 15.03 -3.49 1.84
C ALA A 278 15.23 -4.57 0.77
N ALA A 279 14.75 -4.33 -0.46
CA ALA A 279 14.69 -5.38 -1.49
C ALA A 279 14.77 -4.82 -2.93
N GLY A 280 15.26 -3.60 -3.11
CA GLY A 280 15.30 -2.93 -4.42
C GLY A 280 13.92 -2.45 -4.89
N THR A 281 13.83 -2.01 -6.15
CA THR A 281 12.61 -1.35 -6.68
C THR A 281 11.42 -2.28 -6.84
N LYS A 282 11.64 -3.60 -6.90
CA LYS A 282 10.58 -4.58 -7.16
C LYS A 282 9.56 -4.68 -6.02
N VAL A 283 9.96 -4.43 -4.77
CA VAL A 283 9.06 -4.43 -3.61
C VAL A 283 7.93 -3.40 -3.71
N LEU A 284 8.18 -2.34 -4.48
CA LEU A 284 7.26 -1.25 -4.65
C LEU A 284 6.21 -1.58 -5.71
N VAL A 285 4.96 -1.25 -5.42
CA VAL A 285 3.88 -1.34 -6.42
C VAL A 285 3.95 -0.13 -7.34
N GLY A 286 4.77 -0.25 -8.39
CA GLY A 286 5.08 0.84 -9.32
C GLY A 286 3.85 1.48 -9.96
N SER A 287 2.79 0.71 -10.27
CA SER A 287 1.54 1.25 -10.81
C SER A 287 0.83 2.21 -9.85
N ILE A 288 0.75 1.85 -8.57
CA ILE A 288 0.14 2.65 -7.52
C ILE A 288 1.01 3.87 -7.23
N ILE A 289 2.31 3.69 -7.02
CA ILE A 289 3.25 4.81 -6.79
C ILE A 289 3.21 5.80 -7.95
N LYS A 290 3.26 5.32 -9.19
CA LYS A 290 3.17 6.18 -10.38
C LYS A 290 1.85 6.96 -10.41
N LYS A 291 0.72 6.28 -10.20
CA LYS A 291 -0.61 6.92 -10.16
C LYS A 291 -0.66 8.02 -9.10
N THR A 292 -0.11 7.75 -7.92
CA THR A 292 -0.11 8.68 -6.79
C THR A 292 0.84 9.87 -7.01
N LEU A 293 2.06 9.65 -7.50
CA LEU A 293 3.00 10.72 -7.84
C LEU A 293 2.46 11.60 -8.98
N LEU A 294 1.78 11.00 -9.96
CA LEU A 294 1.17 11.74 -11.06
C LEU A 294 0.01 12.61 -10.58
N ALA A 295 -0.84 12.09 -9.70
CA ALA A 295 -1.91 12.85 -9.07
C ALA A 295 -1.35 14.06 -8.29
N MET A 296 -0.25 13.86 -7.57
CA MET A 296 0.46 14.91 -6.84
C MET A 296 1.03 16.02 -7.73
N LEU A 297 1.53 15.65 -8.91
CA LEU A 297 2.02 16.59 -9.92
C LEU A 297 0.89 17.41 -10.53
N PHE A 298 -0.26 16.79 -10.82
CA PHE A 298 -1.40 17.47 -11.45
C PHE A 298 -2.32 18.20 -10.47
N ALA A 299 -2.33 17.82 -9.18
CA ALA A 299 -3.14 18.46 -8.14
C ALA A 299 -3.05 20.00 -8.08
N PRO A 300 -1.84 20.62 -8.06
CA PRO A 300 -1.76 22.08 -8.03
C PRO A 300 -2.26 22.71 -9.34
N LEU A 301 -2.07 22.03 -10.48
CA LEU A 301 -2.57 22.51 -11.78
C LEU A 301 -4.09 22.45 -11.85
N MET A 302 -4.69 21.37 -11.36
CA MET A 302 -6.14 21.25 -11.25
C MET A 302 -6.71 22.31 -10.31
N GLY A 303 -6.12 22.49 -9.12
CA GLY A 303 -6.52 23.55 -8.19
C GLY A 303 -6.46 24.93 -8.85
N PHE A 304 -5.36 25.22 -9.54
CA PHE A 304 -5.17 26.47 -10.28
C PHE A 304 -6.27 26.70 -11.33
N VAL A 305 -6.48 25.71 -12.21
CA VAL A 305 -7.42 25.82 -13.34
C VAL A 305 -8.85 25.94 -12.83
N VAL A 306 -9.27 25.08 -11.90
CA VAL A 306 -10.63 25.10 -11.33
C VAL A 306 -10.87 26.43 -10.62
N ALA A 307 -9.94 26.89 -9.78
CA ALA A 307 -10.10 28.17 -9.07
C ALA A 307 -10.12 29.38 -9.99
N TYR A 308 -9.27 29.39 -11.02
CA TYR A 308 -9.25 30.48 -12.00
C TYR A 308 -10.60 30.65 -12.69
N PHE A 309 -11.12 29.58 -13.31
CA PHE A 309 -12.38 29.64 -14.04
C PHE A 309 -13.58 29.82 -13.11
N PHE A 310 -13.57 29.18 -11.94
CA PHE A 310 -14.63 29.35 -10.95
C PHE A 310 -14.74 30.79 -10.46
N TYR A 311 -13.60 31.43 -10.15
CA TYR A 311 -13.61 32.81 -9.70
C TYR A 311 -13.96 33.81 -10.81
N VAL A 312 -13.53 33.57 -12.05
CA VAL A 312 -13.98 34.36 -13.20
C VAL A 312 -15.50 34.28 -13.34
N ALA A 313 -16.08 33.08 -13.33
CA ALA A 313 -17.54 32.92 -13.39
C ALA A 313 -18.25 33.64 -12.23
N LEU A 314 -17.69 33.54 -11.03
CA LEU A 314 -18.22 34.19 -9.83
C LEU A 314 -18.23 35.71 -9.95
N ILE A 315 -17.14 36.33 -10.44
CA ILE A 315 -17.08 37.77 -10.71
C ILE A 315 -18.15 38.18 -11.73
N TRP A 316 -18.32 37.41 -12.81
CA TRP A 316 -19.32 37.70 -13.83
C TRP A 316 -20.75 37.67 -13.26
N LEU A 317 -21.05 36.69 -12.41
CA LEU A 317 -22.35 36.56 -11.75
C LEU A 317 -22.60 37.69 -10.73
N THR A 318 -21.55 38.17 -10.07
CA THR A 318 -21.67 39.20 -9.04
C THR A 318 -21.24 40.59 -9.50
N VAL A 319 -21.10 40.82 -10.81
CA VAL A 319 -20.58 42.08 -11.37
C VAL A 319 -21.42 43.31 -10.96
N LYS A 320 -22.73 43.12 -10.75
CA LYS A 320 -23.66 44.17 -10.34
C LYS A 320 -23.74 44.37 -8.82
N TRP A 321 -23.05 43.54 -8.04
CA TRP A 321 -23.15 43.57 -6.58
C TRP A 321 -22.29 44.69 -6.01
N ARG A 322 -22.80 45.35 -4.97
CA ARG A 322 -22.01 46.34 -4.22
C ARG A 322 -20.89 45.62 -3.45
N PRO A 323 -19.68 46.19 -3.34
CA PRO A 323 -18.56 45.56 -2.62
C PRO A 323 -18.89 45.11 -1.19
N THR A 324 -19.70 45.90 -0.47
CA THR A 324 -20.14 45.57 0.90
C THR A 324 -21.00 44.31 0.92
N THR A 325 -21.99 44.22 0.03
CA THR A 325 -22.87 43.05 -0.09
C THR A 325 -22.09 41.82 -0.51
N MET A 326 -21.16 41.99 -1.47
CA MET A 326 -20.27 40.92 -1.92
C MET A 326 -19.46 40.36 -0.75
N ASN A 327 -18.75 41.21 0.00
CA ASN A 327 -17.94 40.77 1.14
C ASN A 327 -18.76 40.13 2.27
N GLN A 328 -19.95 40.65 2.58
CA GLN A 328 -20.79 40.08 3.64
C GLN A 328 -21.36 38.72 3.25
N SER A 329 -21.87 38.58 2.02
CA SER A 329 -22.43 37.32 1.54
C SER A 329 -21.34 36.26 1.37
N PHE A 330 -20.22 36.61 0.73
CA PHE A 330 -19.11 35.67 0.58
C PHE A 330 -18.39 35.37 1.88
N GLY A 331 -18.42 36.26 2.89
CA GLY A 331 -17.95 35.92 4.22
C GLY A 331 -18.73 34.75 4.83
N LYS A 332 -20.05 34.75 4.71
CA LYS A 332 -20.89 33.63 5.17
C LYS A 332 -20.64 32.35 4.36
N LEU A 333 -20.54 32.48 3.04
CA LEU A 333 -20.24 31.33 2.17
C LEU A 333 -18.83 30.78 2.42
N GLN A 334 -17.87 31.63 2.75
CA GLN A 334 -16.50 31.21 3.06
C GLN A 334 -16.44 30.31 4.29
N ILE A 335 -17.27 30.56 5.30
CA ILE A 335 -17.35 29.66 6.46
C ILE A 335 -17.76 28.25 6.02
N VAL A 336 -18.70 28.15 5.07
CA VAL A 336 -19.16 26.86 4.52
C VAL A 336 -18.08 26.21 3.66
N SER A 337 -17.38 26.95 2.80
CA SER A 337 -16.28 26.40 2.00
C SER A 337 -15.09 25.98 2.85
N ALA A 338 -14.73 26.75 3.88
CA ALA A 338 -13.66 26.39 4.82
C ALA A 338 -14.04 25.13 5.61
N SER A 339 -15.31 25.01 6.00
CA SER A 339 -15.85 23.80 6.63
C SER A 339 -15.74 22.60 5.70
N TRP A 340 -16.13 22.74 4.43
CA TRP A 340 -16.04 21.67 3.44
C TRP A 340 -14.58 21.29 3.13
N MET A 341 -13.68 22.27 3.06
CA MET A 341 -12.24 22.06 2.90
C MET A 341 -11.66 21.27 4.09
N ALA A 342 -12.00 21.63 5.33
CA ALA A 342 -11.59 20.86 6.51
C ALA A 342 -12.16 19.43 6.48
N PHE A 343 -13.45 19.27 6.19
CA PHE A 343 -14.05 17.95 6.09
C PHE A 343 -13.33 17.07 5.04
N THR A 344 -13.07 17.60 3.85
CA THR A 344 -12.37 16.87 2.78
C THR A 344 -10.88 16.67 3.03
N HIS A 345 -10.27 17.51 3.87
CA HIS A 345 -8.93 17.28 4.42
C HIS A 345 -8.91 15.98 5.24
N GLY A 346 -9.91 15.79 6.12
CA GLY A 346 -10.10 14.54 6.87
C GLY A 346 -10.29 13.30 5.99
N THR A 347 -11.12 13.39 4.93
CA THR A 347 -11.37 12.26 4.01
C THR A 347 -10.15 11.86 3.18
N ASN A 348 -9.11 12.69 3.11
CA ASN A 348 -7.90 12.41 2.33
C ASN A 348 -6.71 12.08 3.24
N ASP A 349 -6.38 12.99 4.17
CA ASP A 349 -5.11 12.92 4.91
C ASP A 349 -5.16 11.91 6.06
N ALA A 350 -6.26 11.85 6.82
CA ALA A 350 -6.40 10.85 7.89
C ALA A 350 -6.40 9.41 7.34
N GLN A 351 -7.00 9.21 6.16
CA GLN A 351 -7.05 7.91 5.50
C GLN A 351 -5.66 7.37 5.13
N LYS A 352 -4.66 8.24 4.93
CA LYS A 352 -3.28 7.84 4.59
C LYS A 352 -2.70 6.94 5.67
N VAL A 353 -2.85 7.37 6.92
CA VAL A 353 -2.32 6.66 8.08
C VAL A 353 -3.20 5.49 8.46
N MET A 354 -4.52 5.60 8.31
CA MET A 354 -5.43 4.46 8.45
C MET A 354 -5.03 3.29 7.55
N GLY A 355 -4.75 3.55 6.27
CA GLY A 355 -4.32 2.53 5.32
C GLY A 355 -3.04 1.80 5.75
N ILE A 356 -2.08 2.55 6.28
CA ILE A 356 -0.79 2.02 6.75
C ILE A 356 -0.96 1.17 8.02
N ILE A 357 -1.74 1.64 9.00
CA ILE A 357 -2.02 0.88 10.22
C ILE A 357 -2.80 -0.39 9.88
N THR A 358 -3.85 -0.29 9.07
CA THR A 358 -4.64 -1.45 8.63
C THR A 358 -3.79 -2.47 7.87
N MET A 359 -2.90 -2.02 6.99
CA MET A 359 -1.94 -2.92 6.35
C MET A 359 -1.08 -3.65 7.38
N ALA A 360 -0.52 -2.95 8.37
CA ALA A 360 0.31 -3.55 9.40
C ALA A 360 -0.46 -4.58 10.27
N LEU A 361 -1.72 -4.28 10.60
CA LEU A 361 -2.60 -5.20 11.33
C LEU A 361 -2.89 -6.46 10.51
N ILE A 362 -3.16 -6.32 9.21
CA ILE A 362 -3.36 -7.46 8.30
C ILE A 362 -2.06 -8.27 8.18
N ALA A 363 -0.92 -7.61 7.96
CA ALA A 363 0.37 -8.27 7.79
C ALA A 363 0.75 -9.12 9.01
N GLY A 364 0.53 -8.63 10.22
CA GLY A 364 0.80 -9.38 11.44
C GLY A 364 -0.34 -10.28 11.92
N GLY A 365 -1.43 -10.42 11.16
CA GLY A 365 -2.53 -11.34 11.49
C GLY A 365 -3.49 -10.86 12.59
N PHE A 366 -3.47 -9.57 12.94
CA PHE A 366 -4.38 -8.96 13.91
C PHE A 366 -5.70 -8.49 13.28
N GLN A 367 -5.75 -8.40 11.95
CA GLN A 367 -6.96 -8.12 11.18
C GLN A 367 -7.05 -9.09 10.01
N ILE A 368 -8.21 -9.73 9.84
CA ILE A 368 -8.47 -10.66 8.73
C ILE A 368 -9.08 -9.84 7.59
N PRO A 369 -8.56 -9.92 6.35
CA PRO A 369 -9.19 -9.29 5.19
C PRO A 369 -10.63 -9.79 4.99
N ASN A 370 -11.52 -8.94 4.46
CA ASN A 370 -12.89 -9.38 4.23
C ASN A 370 -12.95 -10.44 3.11
N PRO A 371 -13.84 -11.46 3.22
CA PRO A 371 -13.96 -12.51 2.21
C PRO A 371 -14.37 -12.01 0.82
N ASP A 372 -15.07 -10.88 0.76
CA ASP A 372 -15.51 -10.23 -0.48
C ASP A 372 -14.41 -9.37 -1.14
N GLY A 373 -13.22 -9.30 -0.53
CA GLY A 373 -12.11 -8.48 -0.98
C GLY A 373 -12.25 -6.99 -0.67
N SER A 374 -13.29 -6.58 0.06
CA SER A 374 -13.47 -5.19 0.48
C SER A 374 -12.44 -4.78 1.53
N PHE A 375 -11.90 -3.58 1.38
CA PHE A 375 -10.98 -3.01 2.37
C PHE A 375 -11.77 -2.37 3.50
N HIS A 376 -11.53 -2.79 4.74
CA HIS A 376 -12.15 -2.20 5.92
C HIS A 376 -11.11 -1.66 6.89
N VAL A 377 -11.39 -0.51 7.46
CA VAL A 377 -10.58 0.09 8.51
C VAL A 377 -11.31 -0.08 9.84
N MET A 378 -10.66 -0.68 10.84
CA MET A 378 -11.25 -0.85 12.18
C MET A 378 -11.61 0.51 12.79
N LEU A 379 -12.74 0.57 13.50
CA LEU A 379 -13.27 1.83 14.02
C LEU A 379 -12.30 2.56 14.96
N TRP A 380 -11.56 1.82 15.79
CA TRP A 380 -10.56 2.43 16.68
C TRP A 380 -9.39 3.06 15.91
N VAL A 381 -9.01 2.50 14.75
CA VAL A 381 -7.97 3.08 13.88
C VAL A 381 -8.48 4.40 13.30
N GLN A 382 -9.75 4.42 12.85
CA GLN A 382 -10.37 5.65 12.34
C GLN A 382 -10.35 6.75 13.40
N PHE A 383 -10.85 6.46 14.60
CA PHE A 383 -10.85 7.42 15.71
C PHE A 383 -9.44 7.85 16.13
N ALA A 384 -8.47 6.94 16.16
CA ALA A 384 -7.10 7.26 16.57
C ALA A 384 -6.44 8.21 15.56
N CYS A 385 -6.49 7.91 14.27
CA CYS A 385 -5.94 8.76 13.20
C CYS A 385 -6.67 10.11 13.15
N ALA A 386 -8.00 10.10 13.19
CA ALA A 386 -8.84 11.29 13.23
C ALA A 386 -8.52 12.21 14.42
N THR A 387 -8.29 11.62 15.59
CA THR A 387 -7.90 12.38 16.79
C THR A 387 -6.49 12.95 16.65
N ALA A 388 -5.54 12.16 16.11
CA ALA A 388 -4.16 12.59 15.94
C ALA A 388 -4.04 13.77 14.96
N ILE A 389 -4.65 13.68 13.78
CA ILE A 389 -4.63 14.77 12.79
C ILE A 389 -5.39 16.02 13.30
N GLY A 390 -6.51 15.83 13.99
CA GLY A 390 -7.28 16.91 14.61
C GLY A 390 -6.49 17.61 15.71
N ALA A 391 -5.79 16.86 16.56
CA ALA A 391 -4.90 17.41 17.60
C ALA A 391 -3.70 18.16 17.00
N GLY A 392 -3.09 17.63 15.94
CA GLY A 392 -2.04 18.31 15.19
C GLY A 392 -2.52 19.65 14.61
N THR A 393 -3.70 19.63 13.99
CA THR A 393 -4.39 20.81 13.47
C THR A 393 -4.65 21.82 14.60
N ALA A 394 -5.01 21.34 15.79
CA ALA A 394 -5.29 22.15 16.97
C ALA A 394 -4.08 22.90 17.53
N VAL A 395 -2.87 22.31 17.42
CA VAL A 395 -1.61 22.99 17.77
C VAL A 395 -1.34 24.18 16.86
N GLY A 396 -1.91 24.17 15.65
CA GLY A 396 -1.80 25.24 14.68
C GLY A 396 -0.65 24.99 13.71
N GLY A 397 0.06 26.03 13.31
CA GLY A 397 1.06 25.96 12.24
C GLY A 397 1.38 27.36 11.74
N TRP A 398 1.53 28.31 12.66
CA TRP A 398 1.41 29.75 12.38
C TRP A 398 2.39 30.26 11.33
N GLY A 399 3.57 29.66 11.20
CA GLY A 399 4.49 29.93 10.10
C GLY A 399 3.85 29.60 8.74
N VAL A 400 3.35 28.38 8.59
CA VAL A 400 2.68 27.87 7.38
C VAL A 400 1.40 28.66 7.08
N ILE A 401 0.58 28.93 8.12
CA ILE A 401 -0.65 29.73 8.02
C ILE A 401 -0.36 31.14 7.48
N LYS A 402 0.69 31.80 7.99
CA LYS A 402 1.09 33.13 7.49
C LYS A 402 1.56 33.06 6.04
N THR A 403 2.34 32.03 5.69
CA THR A 403 2.81 31.79 4.32
C THR A 403 1.65 31.65 3.33
N LEU A 404 0.67 30.78 3.60
CA LEU A 404 -0.46 30.55 2.71
C LEU A 404 -1.51 31.67 2.74
N GLY A 405 -1.81 32.22 3.91
CA GLY A 405 -2.91 33.17 4.07
C GLY A 405 -2.60 34.62 3.70
N HIS A 406 -1.38 35.10 3.96
CA HIS A 406 -1.06 36.53 3.82
C HIS A 406 0.03 36.84 2.80
N HIS A 407 0.90 35.87 2.50
CA HIS A 407 2.13 36.15 1.75
C HIS A 407 2.06 35.78 0.26
N LEU A 408 1.17 34.88 -0.16
CA LEU A 408 1.07 34.43 -1.56
C LEU A 408 0.32 35.41 -2.47
N THR A 409 -0.89 35.81 -2.05
CA THR A 409 -1.75 36.78 -2.74
C THR A 409 -2.65 37.48 -1.73
N LYS A 410 -3.22 38.63 -2.09
CA LYS A 410 -4.19 39.33 -1.23
C LYS A 410 -5.57 38.66 -1.36
N LEU A 411 -6.06 38.11 -0.25
CA LEU A 411 -7.33 37.41 -0.18
C LEU A 411 -8.39 38.25 0.55
N GLY A 412 -9.54 38.45 -0.07
CA GLY A 412 -10.79 38.85 0.55
C GLY A 412 -11.79 37.69 0.61
N PRO A 413 -12.99 37.87 1.18
CA PRO A 413 -13.96 36.79 1.35
C PRO A 413 -14.37 36.05 0.07
N PRO A 414 -14.66 36.71 -1.08
CA PRO A 414 -15.00 36.02 -2.32
C PRO A 414 -13.85 35.16 -2.85
N GLU A 415 -12.63 35.64 -2.65
CA GLU A 415 -11.41 34.94 -3.05
C GLU A 415 -11.14 33.70 -2.21
N GLY A 416 -11.26 33.85 -0.89
CA GLY A 416 -11.12 32.74 0.04
C GLY A 416 -12.15 31.64 -0.24
N PHE A 417 -13.41 32.04 -0.41
CA PHE A 417 -14.48 31.13 -0.82
C PHE A 417 -14.13 30.38 -2.11
N ALA A 418 -13.73 31.10 -3.17
CA ALA A 418 -13.42 30.49 -4.46
C ALA A 418 -12.23 29.50 -4.38
N ALA A 419 -11.17 29.86 -3.66
CA ALA A 419 -10.00 29.00 -3.51
C ALA A 419 -10.32 27.72 -2.72
N GLU A 420 -11.01 27.85 -1.57
CA GLU A 420 -11.39 26.73 -0.71
C GLU A 420 -12.39 25.79 -1.41
N THR A 421 -13.44 26.33 -2.05
CA THR A 421 -14.42 25.52 -2.78
C THR A 421 -13.76 24.74 -3.92
N SER A 422 -12.86 25.38 -4.67
CA SER A 422 -12.15 24.71 -5.76
C SER A 422 -11.24 23.60 -5.27
N ALA A 423 -10.52 23.85 -4.16
CA ALA A 423 -9.66 22.84 -3.56
C ALA A 423 -10.48 21.67 -2.97
N ALA A 424 -11.53 21.96 -2.21
CA ALA A 424 -12.43 20.96 -1.62
C ALA A 424 -13.10 20.10 -2.70
N LEU A 425 -13.50 20.69 -3.83
CA LEU A 425 -14.06 19.97 -4.97
C LEU A 425 -13.04 18.97 -5.56
N VAL A 426 -11.82 19.42 -5.84
CA VAL A 426 -10.75 18.55 -6.36
C VAL A 426 -10.44 17.42 -5.37
N LEU A 427 -10.38 17.72 -4.07
CA LEU A 427 -10.12 16.72 -3.02
C LEU A 427 -11.26 15.72 -2.86
N THR A 428 -12.51 16.16 -2.95
CA THR A 428 -13.70 15.28 -2.90
C THR A 428 -13.66 14.29 -4.06
N ILE A 429 -13.42 14.77 -5.28
CA ILE A 429 -13.38 13.92 -6.47
C ILE A 429 -12.24 12.92 -6.38
N THR A 430 -11.03 13.38 -6.01
CA THR A 430 -9.85 12.50 -5.92
C THR A 430 -9.96 11.48 -4.79
N ALA A 431 -10.52 11.85 -3.64
CA ALA A 431 -10.80 10.92 -2.55
C ALA A 431 -11.82 9.85 -2.97
N ALA A 432 -12.91 10.23 -3.65
CA ALA A 432 -13.95 9.30 -4.10
C ALA A 432 -13.44 8.24 -5.09
N ILE A 433 -12.39 8.54 -5.87
CA ILE A 433 -11.75 7.57 -6.77
C ILE A 433 -10.50 6.90 -6.15
N GLY A 434 -10.28 7.10 -4.85
CA GLY A 434 -9.17 6.52 -4.08
C GLY A 434 -7.78 7.03 -4.47
N VAL A 435 -7.67 8.20 -5.10
CA VAL A 435 -6.39 8.78 -5.50
C VAL A 435 -5.82 9.63 -4.36
N PRO A 436 -4.73 9.19 -3.69
CA PRO A 436 -4.13 9.98 -2.61
C PRO A 436 -3.56 11.26 -3.19
N THR A 437 -4.13 12.40 -2.81
CA THR A 437 -3.78 13.69 -3.38
C THR A 437 -3.21 14.60 -2.31
N SER A 438 -2.35 15.54 -2.70
CA SER A 438 -1.82 16.51 -1.75
C SER A 438 -2.79 17.66 -1.55
N THR A 439 -3.38 17.74 -0.36
CA THR A 439 -4.22 18.85 0.09
C THR A 439 -3.50 20.20 -0.04
N THR A 440 -2.25 20.26 0.42
CA THR A 440 -1.36 21.45 0.34
C THR A 440 -1.12 21.94 -1.09
N HIS A 441 -0.84 21.03 -2.02
CA HIS A 441 -0.64 21.41 -3.42
C HIS A 441 -1.92 21.92 -4.04
N THR A 442 -3.04 21.25 -3.79
CA THR A 442 -4.34 21.64 -4.35
C THR A 442 -4.75 23.03 -3.87
N ILE A 443 -4.72 23.31 -2.56
CA ILE A 443 -5.10 24.64 -2.04
C ILE A 443 -4.12 25.73 -2.47
N THR A 444 -2.82 25.46 -2.48
CA THR A 444 -1.82 26.41 -2.96
C THR A 444 -2.03 26.72 -4.44
N GLY A 445 -2.27 25.69 -5.25
CA GLY A 445 -2.64 25.83 -6.66
C GLY A 445 -3.90 26.67 -6.84
N SER A 446 -4.94 26.42 -6.07
CA SER A 446 -6.18 27.21 -6.09
C SER A 446 -5.95 28.68 -5.74
N ILE A 447 -5.12 28.97 -4.72
CA ILE A 447 -4.76 30.34 -4.32
C ILE A 447 -3.97 31.04 -5.43
N LEU A 448 -3.03 30.34 -6.08
CA LEU A 448 -2.25 30.87 -7.20
C LEU A 448 -3.13 31.15 -8.43
N GLY A 449 -4.03 30.23 -8.78
CA GLY A 449 -4.97 30.36 -9.89
C GLY A 449 -5.92 31.52 -9.71
N LEU A 450 -6.47 31.64 -8.51
CA LEU A 450 -7.25 32.82 -8.13
C LEU A 450 -6.41 34.11 -8.26
N GLY A 451 -5.19 34.14 -7.71
CA GLY A 451 -4.32 35.31 -7.83
C GLY A 451 -4.10 35.74 -9.29
N ALA A 452 -3.86 34.78 -10.18
CA ALA A 452 -3.64 35.05 -11.60
C ALA A 452 -4.82 35.76 -12.30
N THR A 453 -6.05 35.63 -11.82
CA THR A 453 -7.23 36.36 -12.37
C THR A 453 -7.13 37.88 -12.21
N ARG A 454 -6.34 38.36 -11.24
CA ARG A 454 -6.08 39.79 -10.99
C ARG A 454 -4.82 40.29 -11.69
N GLY A 455 -4.26 39.49 -12.59
CA GLY A 455 -2.99 39.72 -13.25
C GLY A 455 -1.86 38.94 -12.60
N VAL A 456 -0.93 38.47 -13.44
CA VAL A 456 0.21 37.63 -13.05
C VAL A 456 1.07 38.30 -11.98
N SER A 457 1.21 39.64 -12.00
CA SER A 457 2.01 40.38 -11.00
C SER A 457 1.40 40.45 -9.60
N SER A 458 0.13 40.08 -9.43
CA SER A 458 -0.54 40.08 -8.12
C SER A 458 -0.11 38.93 -7.20
N VAL A 459 0.51 37.90 -7.79
CA VAL A 459 1.06 36.74 -7.10
C VAL A 459 2.52 36.99 -6.76
N ARG A 460 2.92 36.67 -5.53
CA ARG A 460 4.33 36.72 -5.11
C ARG A 460 5.10 35.49 -5.60
N TRP A 461 5.48 35.47 -6.88
CA TRP A 461 6.14 34.31 -7.50
C TRP A 461 7.43 33.87 -6.81
N GLY A 462 8.22 34.78 -6.24
CA GLY A 462 9.42 34.38 -5.48
C GLY A 462 9.11 33.56 -4.22
N LEU A 463 7.91 33.67 -3.64
CA LEU A 463 7.46 32.76 -2.58
C LEU A 463 6.88 31.47 -3.18
N GLY A 464 6.11 31.57 -4.26
CA GLY A 464 5.61 30.40 -4.99
C GLY A 464 6.73 29.46 -5.43
N GLU A 465 7.84 30.01 -5.95
CA GLU A 465 9.04 29.27 -6.31
C GLU A 465 9.64 28.53 -5.12
N LYS A 466 9.80 29.20 -3.97
CA LYS A 466 10.30 28.56 -2.74
C LYS A 466 9.42 27.39 -2.29
N ILE A 467 8.10 27.54 -2.41
CA ILE A 467 7.14 26.48 -2.07
C ILE A 467 7.31 25.29 -3.03
N VAL A 468 7.36 25.54 -4.34
CA VAL A 468 7.57 24.48 -5.34
C VAL A 468 8.92 23.80 -5.14
N LEU A 469 9.98 24.55 -4.84
CA LEU A 469 11.28 23.98 -4.49
C LEU A 469 11.18 23.08 -3.25
N ALA A 470 10.48 23.51 -2.19
CA ALA A 470 10.25 22.67 -1.01
C ALA A 470 9.54 21.35 -1.37
N TRP A 471 8.58 21.38 -2.29
CA TRP A 471 7.89 20.18 -2.78
C TRP A 471 8.83 19.25 -3.55
N VAL A 472 9.62 19.80 -4.47
CA VAL A 472 10.59 19.04 -5.27
C VAL A 472 11.64 18.39 -4.37
N PHE A 473 12.15 19.11 -3.35
CA PHE A 473 13.14 18.58 -2.41
C PHE A 473 12.57 17.62 -1.36
N THR A 474 11.25 17.65 -1.12
CA THR A 474 10.62 16.76 -0.14
C THR A 474 10.82 15.30 -0.50
N LEU A 475 10.56 14.92 -1.75
CA LEU A 475 10.61 13.51 -2.16
C LEU A 475 12.04 12.91 -2.08
N PRO A 476 13.10 13.54 -2.64
CA PRO A 476 14.47 13.04 -2.48
C PRO A 476 14.92 12.97 -1.01
N SER A 477 14.56 13.98 -0.21
CA SER A 477 14.97 14.05 1.20
C SER A 477 14.35 12.91 2.01
N THR A 478 13.06 12.63 1.81
CA THR A 478 12.40 11.53 2.52
C THR A 478 12.76 10.16 1.97
N ILE A 479 13.13 10.03 0.68
CA ILE A 479 13.74 8.81 0.12
C ILE A 479 15.06 8.50 0.81
N MET A 480 15.98 9.47 0.87
CA MET A 480 17.28 9.28 1.49
C MET A 480 17.14 8.94 2.98
N MET A 481 16.31 9.70 3.69
CA MET A 481 16.08 9.49 5.12
C MET A 481 15.35 8.17 5.41
N GLY A 482 14.35 7.80 4.59
CA GLY A 482 13.63 6.53 4.72
C GLY A 482 14.55 5.32 4.51
N GLY A 483 15.40 5.37 3.48
CA GLY A 483 16.39 4.32 3.23
C GLY A 483 17.43 4.21 4.35
N GLY A 484 17.95 5.35 4.83
CA GLY A 484 18.90 5.38 5.94
C GLY A 484 18.31 4.85 7.26
N LEU A 485 17.07 5.23 7.57
CA LEU A 485 16.35 4.74 8.75
C LEU A 485 16.07 3.24 8.65
N TYR A 486 15.64 2.73 7.49
CA TYR A 486 15.44 1.31 7.28
C TYR A 486 16.73 0.53 7.52
N TRP A 487 17.84 0.96 6.91
CA TRP A 487 19.15 0.32 7.09
C TRP A 487 19.57 0.25 8.55
N LEU A 488 19.37 1.34 9.30
CA LEU A 488 19.67 1.40 10.73
C LEU A 488 18.80 0.42 11.53
N LEU A 489 17.48 0.44 11.29
CA LEU A 489 16.52 -0.42 11.99
C LEU A 489 16.73 -1.91 11.67
N ALA A 490 16.97 -2.25 10.40
CA ALA A 490 17.26 -3.61 9.98
C ALA A 490 18.52 -4.14 10.66
N LYS A 491 19.59 -3.32 10.73
CA LYS A 491 20.83 -3.68 11.43
C LYS A 491 20.62 -3.89 12.94
N LEU A 492 19.81 -3.05 13.58
CA LEU A 492 19.48 -3.17 15.01
C LEU A 492 18.63 -4.43 15.31
N LEU A 493 17.69 -4.75 14.42
CA LEU A 493 16.78 -5.88 14.55
C LEU A 493 17.35 -7.19 13.98
N ARG A 494 18.54 -7.15 13.35
CA ARG A 494 19.20 -8.27 12.67
C ARG A 494 18.34 -8.90 11.57
N LEU A 495 17.67 -8.04 10.80
CA LEU A 495 16.84 -8.39 9.64
C LEU A 495 17.64 -8.35 8.33
#